data_AF-H9VN35-F1
#
_entry.id   AF-H9VN35-F1
#
_cell.length_a   1.000
_cell.length_b   1.000
_cell.length_c   1.000
_cell.angle_alpha   90.00
_cell.angle_beta   90.00
_cell.angle_gamma   90.00
#
_symmetry.space_group_name_H-M   'P 1'
#
loop_
_entity.id
_entity.type
_entity.pdbx_description
1 polymer ?
#
loop_
_entity_poly.entity_id
_entity_poly.type
_entity_poly.pdbx_seq_one_letter_code
_entity_poly.pdbx_strand_id
1 'polypeptide(L)'
;KKTAASKTVNPGVEGIPEQTRDPEVEEAMMAEAGQPLSCIIPIPRTKLQPYRMVVIMRLIVLGLFFSYRVQNPVESAFGLWMTSVICEIWFALSWILDQFPKWNPINRETFTDRLSLRYERPGEPCELAAVDFFVS
;
A
#
# COMPACT_ATOMS: atom_id res chain seq x y z
N LYS A 1 26.94 -75.34 37.44
CA LYS A 1 26.86 -74.72 36.09
C LYS A 1 26.30 -73.31 36.28
N LYS A 2 27.11 -72.28 35.99
CA LYS A 2 26.73 -70.85 35.87
C LYS A 2 25.78 -70.70 34.65
N THR A 3 24.89 -69.72 34.50
CA THR A 3 25.07 -68.26 34.25
C THR A 3 23.63 -67.73 33.99
N ALA A 4 23.04 -66.81 34.78
CA ALA A 4 23.08 -65.34 34.77
C ALA A 4 21.73 -64.72 34.36
N ALA A 5 21.33 -63.70 35.11
CA ALA A 5 20.19 -62.82 34.88
C ALA A 5 20.46 -61.79 33.77
N SER A 6 19.42 -61.35 33.08
CA SER A 6 19.41 -60.06 32.36
C SER A 6 18.06 -59.36 32.58
N LYS A 7 18.12 -58.04 32.68
CA LYS A 7 17.19 -57.13 33.37
C LYS A 7 16.53 -56.21 32.34
N THR A 8 15.24 -55.93 32.55
CA THR A 8 14.48 -54.68 32.23
C THR A 8 14.32 -54.19 30.78
N VAL A 9 13.09 -53.79 30.43
CA VAL A 9 12.64 -52.39 30.17
C VAL A 9 11.39 -52.41 29.27
N ASN A 10 10.33 -51.71 29.68
CA ASN A 10 9.09 -51.46 28.91
C ASN A 10 9.35 -50.64 27.64
N PRO A 11 8.51 -50.79 26.60
CA PRO A 11 8.14 -49.63 25.82
C PRO A 11 6.63 -49.60 25.52
N GLY A 12 5.99 -48.51 25.92
CA GLY A 12 4.62 -48.17 25.56
C GLY A 12 4.50 -46.65 25.55
N VAL A 13 5.14 -46.02 24.57
CA VAL A 13 4.93 -44.61 24.23
C VAL A 13 4.29 -44.64 22.85
N GLU A 14 2.98 -44.39 22.82
CA GLU A 14 2.21 -44.21 21.60
C GLU A 14 2.77 -43.01 20.83
N GLY A 15 3.24 -43.28 19.61
CA GLY A 15 3.72 -42.26 18.69
C GLY A 15 2.57 -41.42 18.16
N ILE A 16 2.75 -40.11 18.26
CA ILE A 16 2.01 -39.10 17.48
C ILE A 16 2.32 -39.36 15.99
N PRO A 17 1.33 -39.45 15.08
CA PRO A 17 1.61 -39.76 13.70
C PRO A 17 2.41 -38.62 13.05
N GLU A 18 3.61 -38.96 12.61
CA GLU A 18 4.47 -38.16 11.75
C GLU A 18 3.70 -37.88 10.46
N GLN A 19 3.19 -36.65 10.33
CA GLN A 19 2.58 -36.15 9.12
C GLN A 19 3.64 -36.18 8.02
N THR A 20 3.57 -37.17 7.14
CA THR A 20 4.35 -37.23 5.91
C THR A 20 4.07 -35.96 5.14
N ARG A 21 4.98 -34.98 5.23
CA ARG A 21 4.92 -33.76 4.44
C ARG A 21 5.29 -34.17 3.03
N ASP A 22 4.29 -34.19 2.15
CA ASP A 22 4.52 -34.45 0.74
C ASP A 22 5.52 -33.40 0.21
N PRO A 23 6.71 -33.80 -0.27
CA PRO A 23 7.74 -32.84 -0.69
C PRO A 23 7.26 -31.92 -1.81
N GLU A 24 6.31 -32.37 -2.61
CA GLU A 24 5.66 -31.61 -3.68
C GLU A 24 4.79 -30.46 -3.16
N VAL A 25 4.14 -30.64 -1.99
CA VAL A 25 3.34 -29.59 -1.33
C VAL A 25 4.25 -28.56 -0.67
N GLU A 26 5.36 -28.99 -0.07
CA GLU A 26 6.33 -28.09 0.55
C GLU A 26 7.10 -27.27 -0.50
N GLU A 27 7.41 -27.87 -1.65
CA GLU A 27 8.00 -27.17 -2.79
C GLU A 27 7.01 -26.16 -3.42
N ALA A 28 5.73 -26.50 -3.52
CA ALA A 28 4.67 -25.59 -3.96
C ALA A 28 4.47 -24.41 -2.98
N MET A 29 4.47 -24.66 -1.67
CA MET A 29 4.40 -23.62 -0.64
C MET A 29 5.63 -22.70 -0.68
N MET A 30 6.84 -23.25 -0.85
CA MET A 30 8.07 -22.46 -1.01
C MET A 30 8.04 -21.59 -2.28
N ALA A 31 7.47 -22.08 -3.37
CA ALA A 31 7.28 -21.32 -4.59
C ALA A 31 6.27 -20.16 -4.41
N GLU A 32 5.24 -20.34 -3.59
CA GLU A 32 4.26 -19.31 -3.26
C GLU A 32 4.82 -18.24 -2.29
N ALA A 33 5.70 -18.63 -1.36
CA ALA A 33 6.42 -17.73 -0.45
C ALA A 33 7.44 -16.80 -1.14
N GLY A 34 7.85 -17.13 -2.37
CA GLY A 34 8.73 -16.31 -3.21
C GLY A 34 8.02 -15.16 -3.93
N GLN A 35 6.69 -15.13 -3.90
CA GLN A 35 5.90 -14.12 -4.60
C GLN A 35 5.95 -12.76 -3.89
N PRO A 36 5.81 -11.63 -4.62
CA PRO A 36 5.83 -10.31 -4.01
C PRO A 36 4.70 -10.15 -2.97
N LEU A 37 5.08 -9.71 -1.78
CA LEU A 37 4.21 -9.49 -0.61
C LEU A 37 3.30 -8.26 -0.76
N SER A 38 3.67 -7.33 -1.65
CA SER A 38 2.89 -6.15 -1.99
C SER A 38 2.96 -5.89 -3.48
N CYS A 39 1.81 -5.66 -4.12
CA CYS A 39 1.74 -5.23 -5.50
C CYS A 39 1.12 -3.84 -5.60
N ILE A 40 1.71 -2.99 -6.44
CA ILE A 40 1.10 -1.71 -6.84
C ILE A 40 0.14 -2.03 -7.97
N ILE A 41 -1.16 -1.81 -7.73
CA ILE A 41 -2.19 -2.13 -8.72
C ILE A 41 -2.58 -0.84 -9.45
N PRO A 42 -2.42 -0.80 -10.78
CA PRO A 42 -2.85 0.35 -11.56
C PRO A 42 -4.39 0.40 -11.57
N ILE A 43 -4.95 1.52 -11.12
CA ILE A 43 -6.39 1.77 -11.20
C ILE A 43 -6.83 1.77 -12.68
N PRO A 44 -7.96 1.14 -13.02
CA PRO A 44 -8.49 1.14 -14.39
C PRO A 44 -8.60 2.56 -14.95
N ARG A 45 -7.97 2.77 -16.11
CA ARG A 45 -7.87 4.09 -16.77
C ARG A 45 -9.23 4.74 -17.05
N THR A 46 -10.26 3.94 -17.27
CA THR A 46 -11.64 4.40 -17.58
C THR A 46 -12.25 5.26 -16.48
N LYS A 47 -11.90 5.04 -15.21
CA LYS A 47 -12.40 5.86 -14.08
C LYS A 47 -11.57 7.13 -13.87
N LEU A 48 -10.30 7.11 -14.25
CA LEU A 48 -9.34 8.22 -14.08
C LEU A 48 -9.45 9.30 -15.16
N GLN A 49 -9.80 8.90 -16.38
CA GLN A 49 -9.93 9.81 -17.52
C GLN A 49 -10.94 10.95 -17.31
N PRO A 50 -12.20 10.71 -16.88
CA PRO A 50 -13.15 11.81 -16.68
C PRO A 50 -12.70 12.79 -15.59
N TYR A 51 -12.12 12.28 -14.50
CA TYR A 51 -11.55 13.12 -13.43
C TYR A 51 -10.46 14.06 -13.97
N ARG A 52 -9.50 13.52 -14.73
CA ARG A 52 -8.41 14.31 -15.34
C ARG A 52 -8.93 15.34 -16.34
N MET A 53 -9.93 14.98 -17.14
CA MET A 53 -10.54 15.91 -18.11
C MET A 53 -11.19 17.11 -17.43
N VAL A 54 -11.91 16.91 -16.32
CA VAL A 54 -12.54 18.00 -15.56
C VAL A 54 -11.48 18.95 -14.97
N VAL A 55 -10.40 18.39 -14.41
CA VAL A 55 -9.29 19.19 -13.87
C VAL A 55 -8.64 20.03 -14.98
N ILE A 56 -8.35 19.43 -16.13
CA ILE A 56 -7.75 20.14 -17.28
C ILE A 56 -8.69 21.22 -17.82
N MET A 57 -9.97 20.93 -17.98
CA MET A 57 -10.96 21.91 -18.43
C MET A 57 -11.02 23.11 -17.48
N ARG A 58 -10.99 22.86 -16.17
CA ARG A 58 -10.96 23.92 -15.15
C ARG A 58 -9.69 24.76 -15.21
N LEU A 59 -8.53 24.17 -15.52
CA LEU A 59 -7.29 24.91 -15.76
C LEU A 59 -7.39 25.85 -16.97
N ILE A 60 -8.03 25.40 -18.06
CA ILE A 60 -8.24 26.23 -19.26
C ILE A 60 -9.14 27.42 -18.92
N VAL A 61 -10.27 27.17 -18.23
CA VAL A 61 -11.20 28.24 -17.81
C VAL A 61 -10.51 29.23 -16.86
N LEU A 62 -9.72 28.75 -15.89
CA LEU A 62 -8.93 29.60 -15.00
C LEU A 62 -7.91 30.45 -15.76
N GLY A 63 -7.17 29.86 -16.71
CA GLY A 63 -6.21 30.59 -17.54
C GLY A 63 -6.84 31.70 -18.38
N LEU A 64 -7.99 31.42 -19.00
CA LEU A 64 -8.78 32.42 -19.74
C LEU A 64 -9.32 33.50 -18.80
N PHE A 65 -9.82 33.12 -17.62
CA PHE A 65 -10.30 34.06 -16.60
C PHE A 65 -9.20 35.01 -16.13
N PHE A 66 -8.00 34.49 -15.83
CA PHE A 66 -6.85 35.32 -15.46
C PHE A 66 -6.42 36.23 -16.59
N SER A 67 -6.35 35.72 -17.82
CA SER A 67 -5.94 36.51 -18.99
C SER A 67 -6.90 37.69 -19.21
N TYR A 68 -8.20 37.43 -19.13
CA TYR A 68 -9.23 38.47 -19.19
C TYR A 68 -9.13 39.45 -18.01
N ARG A 69 -8.93 38.95 -16.79
CA ARG A 69 -8.90 39.77 -15.58
C ARG A 69 -7.71 40.73 -15.55
N VAL A 70 -6.56 40.30 -16.07
CA VAL A 70 -5.33 41.10 -16.17
C VAL A 70 -5.45 42.15 -17.28
N GLN A 71 -6.09 41.81 -18.41
CA GLN A 71 -6.26 42.73 -19.55
C GLN A 71 -7.31 43.83 -19.32
N ASN A 72 -8.17 43.71 -18.31
CA ASN A 72 -9.18 44.72 -17.95
C ASN A 72 -8.88 45.35 -16.58
N PRO A 73 -7.88 46.25 -16.48
CA PRO A 73 -7.57 46.97 -15.25
C PRO A 73 -8.64 48.02 -14.92
N VAL A 74 -8.87 48.25 -13.62
CA VAL A 74 -9.73 49.33 -13.13
C VAL A 74 -8.85 50.48 -12.65
N GLU A 75 -8.77 51.54 -13.45
CA GLU A 75 -7.88 52.69 -13.19
C GLU A 75 -8.29 53.51 -11.95
N SER A 76 -9.55 53.48 -11.56
CA SER A 76 -10.04 54.23 -10.40
C SER A 76 -9.61 53.66 -9.05
N ALA A 77 -9.16 52.40 -8.99
CA ALA A 77 -8.85 51.69 -7.74
C ALA A 77 -7.75 50.64 -7.93
N PHE A 78 -6.57 51.07 -8.42
CA PHE A 78 -5.47 50.18 -8.77
C PHE A 78 -4.97 49.29 -7.61
N GLY A 79 -4.90 49.83 -6.39
CA GLY A 79 -4.45 49.06 -5.21
C GLY A 79 -5.38 47.90 -4.87
N LEU A 80 -6.70 48.16 -4.84
CA LEU A 80 -7.71 47.12 -4.59
C LEU A 80 -7.74 46.09 -5.72
N TRP A 81 -7.56 46.52 -6.97
CA TRP A 81 -7.43 45.64 -8.13
C TRP A 81 -6.21 44.71 -7.98
N MET A 82 -5.04 45.25 -7.64
CA MET A 82 -3.80 44.47 -7.51
C MET A 82 -3.91 43.42 -6.39
N THR A 83 -4.43 43.79 -5.23
CA THR A 83 -4.64 42.83 -4.12
C THR A 83 -5.64 41.75 -4.53
N SER A 84 -6.75 42.11 -5.18
CA SER A 84 -7.72 41.13 -5.70
C SER A 84 -7.07 40.15 -6.67
N VAL A 85 -6.28 40.63 -7.63
CA VAL A 85 -5.59 39.77 -8.61
C VAL A 85 -4.60 38.82 -7.92
N ILE A 86 -3.83 39.31 -6.95
CA ILE A 86 -2.87 38.48 -6.21
C ILE A 86 -3.59 37.41 -5.39
N CYS A 87 -4.69 37.75 -4.71
CA CYS A 87 -5.50 36.78 -3.96
C CYS A 87 -6.07 35.68 -4.87
N GLU A 88 -6.55 36.04 -6.07
CA GLU A 88 -7.05 35.08 -7.05
C GLU A 88 -5.95 34.14 -7.55
N ILE A 89 -4.76 34.66 -7.87
CA ILE A 89 -3.61 33.85 -8.29
C ILE A 89 -3.20 32.88 -7.18
N TRP A 90 -3.11 33.37 -5.94
CA TRP A 90 -2.75 32.55 -4.79
C TRP A 90 -3.76 31.43 -4.56
N PHE A 91 -5.05 31.75 -4.66
CA PHE A 91 -6.11 30.76 -4.51
C PHE A 91 -6.06 29.70 -5.62
N ALA A 92 -5.87 30.12 -6.87
CA ALA A 92 -5.72 29.20 -7.99
C ALA A 92 -4.47 28.31 -7.83
N LEU A 93 -3.33 28.87 -7.44
CA LEU A 93 -2.13 28.08 -7.16
C LEU A 93 -2.37 27.06 -6.03
N SER A 94 -3.00 27.47 -4.94
CA SER A 94 -3.38 26.57 -3.85
C SER A 94 -4.28 25.43 -4.34
N TRP A 95 -5.23 25.75 -5.22
CA TRP A 95 -6.11 24.75 -5.83
C TRP A 95 -5.35 23.81 -6.77
N ILE A 96 -4.45 24.32 -7.62
CA ILE A 96 -3.65 23.53 -8.57
C ILE A 96 -2.71 22.58 -7.82
N LEU A 97 -2.04 23.08 -6.78
CA LEU A 97 -1.15 22.28 -5.94
C LEU A 97 -1.91 21.13 -5.25
N ASP A 98 -3.17 21.36 -4.87
CA ASP A 98 -4.04 20.32 -4.35
C ASP A 98 -4.52 19.31 -5.43
N GLN A 99 -4.51 19.69 -6.71
CA GLN A 99 -4.80 18.74 -7.81
C GLN A 99 -3.63 17.79 -8.12
N PHE A 100 -2.37 18.20 -7.91
CA PHE A 100 -1.19 17.37 -8.24
C PHE A 100 -1.16 16.01 -7.51
N PRO A 101 -1.38 15.93 -6.18
CA PRO A 101 -1.42 14.65 -5.47
C PRO A 101 -2.50 13.71 -5.99
N LYS A 102 -3.65 14.26 -6.41
CA LYS A 102 -4.80 13.50 -6.90
C LYS A 102 -4.61 12.99 -8.34
N TRP A 103 -3.56 13.44 -9.05
CA TRP A 103 -3.33 13.04 -10.44
C TRP A 103 -2.76 11.62 -10.55
N ASN A 104 -2.02 11.16 -9.54
CA ASN A 104 -1.45 9.82 -9.50
C ASN A 104 -1.88 9.05 -8.24
N PRO A 105 -3.15 8.62 -8.15
CA PRO A 105 -3.56 7.73 -7.08
C PRO A 105 -2.86 6.38 -7.24
N ILE A 106 -2.07 6.01 -6.24
CA ILE A 106 -1.37 4.73 -6.17
C ILE A 106 -2.17 3.82 -5.25
N ASN A 107 -2.81 2.80 -5.80
CA ASN A 107 -3.38 1.72 -5.00
C ASN A 107 -2.30 0.68 -4.70
N ARG A 108 -2.23 0.27 -3.44
CA ARG A 108 -1.33 -0.79 -2.97
C ARG A 108 -2.20 -1.88 -2.36
N GLU A 109 -2.05 -3.12 -2.82
CA GLU A 109 -2.61 -4.28 -2.14
C GLU A 109 -1.46 -5.08 -1.50
N THR A 110 -1.71 -5.54 -0.28
CA THR A 110 -0.78 -6.35 0.51
C THR A 110 -1.36 -7.74 0.67
N PHE A 111 -0.54 -8.77 0.42
CA PHE A 111 -0.95 -10.17 0.50
C PHE A 111 -0.51 -10.77 1.84
N THR A 112 -1.37 -10.70 2.85
CA THR A 112 -1.11 -11.26 4.19
C THR A 112 -0.98 -12.78 4.16
N ASP A 113 -1.70 -13.46 3.26
CA ASP A 113 -1.66 -14.92 3.12
C ASP A 113 -0.26 -15.43 2.72
N ARG A 114 0.45 -14.65 1.90
CA ARG A 114 1.85 -14.95 1.52
C ARG A 114 2.83 -14.61 2.65
N LEU A 115 2.47 -13.67 3.52
CA LEU A 115 3.26 -13.29 4.67
C LEU A 115 3.23 -14.38 5.74
N SER A 116 2.03 -14.87 6.10
CA SER A 116 1.91 -15.97 7.07
C SER A 116 2.58 -17.24 6.56
N LEU A 117 2.41 -17.56 5.27
CA LEU A 117 3.04 -18.75 4.67
C LEU A 117 4.59 -18.69 4.69
N ARG A 118 5.18 -17.48 4.63
CA ARG A 118 6.63 -17.29 4.68
C ARG A 118 7.19 -17.27 6.11
N TYR A 119 6.51 -16.62 7.04
CA TYR A 119 7.06 -16.28 8.36
C TYR A 119 6.43 -17.05 9.55
N GLU A 120 5.30 -17.72 9.35
CA GLU A 120 4.60 -18.54 10.34
C GLU A 120 4.58 -20.02 9.91
N ARG A 121 5.75 -20.65 9.76
CA ARG A 121 5.85 -22.06 9.38
C ARG A 121 5.40 -22.97 10.53
N PRO A 122 4.52 -23.96 10.28
CA PRO A 122 4.01 -24.84 11.33
C PRO A 122 5.15 -25.69 11.92
N GLY A 123 5.53 -25.40 13.17
CA GLY A 123 6.55 -26.11 13.93
C GLY A 123 7.91 -25.41 14.04
N GLU A 124 8.09 -24.23 13.43
CA GLU A 124 9.29 -23.38 13.54
C GLU A 124 8.94 -22.10 14.36
N PRO A 125 9.87 -21.50 15.11
CA PRO A 125 9.60 -20.22 15.77
C PRO A 125 9.18 -19.14 14.77
N CYS A 126 8.17 -18.34 15.15
CA CYS A 126 7.71 -17.22 14.33
C CYS A 126 8.84 -16.20 14.10
N GLU A 127 9.07 -15.84 12.85
CA GLU A 127 10.13 -14.89 12.45
C GLU A 127 9.62 -13.43 12.34
N LEU A 128 8.41 -13.14 12.84
CA LEU A 128 7.84 -11.79 12.80
C LEU A 128 8.51 -10.86 13.81
N ALA A 129 8.75 -9.60 13.40
CA ALA A 129 9.27 -8.57 14.28
C ALA A 129 8.23 -8.16 15.35
N ALA A 130 8.71 -7.86 16.56
CA ALA A 130 7.87 -7.31 17.62
C ALA A 130 7.33 -5.92 17.24
N VAL A 131 6.08 -5.63 17.61
CA VAL A 131 5.38 -4.36 17.33
C VAL A 131 4.96 -3.72 18.66
N ASP A 132 5.37 -2.47 18.87
CA ASP A 132 4.98 -1.68 20.05
C ASP A 132 3.81 -0.75 19.73
N PHE A 133 2.81 -0.71 20.60
CA PHE A 133 1.67 0.22 20.51
C PHE A 133 1.79 1.31 21.58
N PHE A 134 1.82 2.57 21.14
CA PHE A 134 1.86 3.72 22.03
C PHE A 134 0.45 4.30 22.18
N VAL A 135 0.01 4.46 23.43
CA VAL A 135 -1.23 5.18 23.78
C VAL A 135 -0.82 6.39 24.61
N SER A 136 -1.19 7.60 24.13
CA SER A 136 -0.94 8.88 24.79
C SER A 136 -2.17 9.41 25.50
#